data_AF-A0A0G1Q6E6-F1
#
_entry.id   AF-A0A0G1Q6E6-F1
#
_cell.length_a   1.000
_cell.length_b   1.000
_cell.length_c   1.000
_cell.angle_alpha   90.00
_cell.angle_beta   90.00
_cell.angle_gamma   90.00
#
_symmetry.space_group_name_H-M   'P 1'
#
loop_
_entity.id
_entity.type
_entity.pdbx_description
1 polymer ?
#
loop_
_entity_poly.entity_id
_entity_poly.type
_entity_poly.pdbx_seq_one_letter_code
_entity_poly.pdbx_strand_id
1 'polypeptide(L)'
;MEPNANQTSENRPAGPVIGAVIIILILVVGALYFWGAKLNKEANQTPEDILNAEDQTLNQLQTQSTSTEIGDIETDLNATDLNNLDADLQNIDKELAK
;
A
#
# COMPACT_ATOMS: atom_id res chain seq x y z
N MET A 1 10.73 -71.28 9.42
CA MET A 1 10.22 -70.53 8.27
C MET A 1 10.04 -69.10 8.74
N GLU A 2 11.00 -68.24 8.44
CA GLU A 2 10.97 -66.83 8.85
C GLU A 2 10.11 -66.01 7.87
N PRO A 3 9.34 -65.01 8.35
CA PRO A 3 8.52 -64.19 7.48
C PRO A 3 9.40 -63.14 6.78
N ASN A 4 9.34 -63.11 5.45
CA ASN A 4 9.95 -62.06 4.64
C ASN A 4 9.11 -60.78 4.75
N ALA A 5 9.60 -59.80 5.51
CA ALA A 5 9.01 -58.46 5.56
C ALA A 5 9.42 -57.69 4.30
N ASN A 6 8.58 -57.80 3.26
CA ASN A 6 8.73 -57.03 2.05
C ASN A 6 8.42 -55.55 2.35
N GLN A 7 9.47 -54.74 2.52
CA GLN A 7 9.39 -53.30 2.73
C GLN A 7 8.98 -52.64 1.41
N THR A 8 7.71 -52.27 1.26
CA THR A 8 7.25 -51.45 0.13
C THR A 8 7.67 -50.00 0.38
N SER A 9 8.71 -49.56 -0.30
CA SER A 9 9.12 -48.15 -0.34
C SER A 9 8.01 -47.33 -1.01
N GLU A 10 7.29 -46.55 -0.21
CA GLU A 10 6.22 -45.65 -0.66
C GLU A 10 6.83 -44.47 -1.43
N ASN A 11 6.86 -44.57 -2.76
CA ASN A 11 7.31 -43.48 -3.63
C ASN A 11 6.27 -42.35 -3.62
N ARG A 12 6.50 -41.33 -2.79
CA ARG A 12 5.70 -40.10 -2.83
C ARG A 12 5.89 -39.42 -4.19
N PRO A 13 4.81 -39.05 -4.91
CA PRO A 13 4.95 -38.36 -6.18
C PRO A 13 5.56 -36.97 -5.94
N ALA A 14 6.82 -36.80 -6.34
CA ALA A 14 7.56 -35.55 -6.16
C ALA A 14 7.08 -34.43 -7.11
N GLY A 15 6.40 -34.79 -8.21
CA GLY A 15 5.93 -33.84 -9.24
C GLY A 15 5.06 -32.70 -8.70
N PRO A 16 3.97 -32.97 -7.95
CA PRO A 16 3.14 -31.93 -7.35
C PRO A 16 3.90 -31.03 -6.37
N VAL A 17 4.84 -31.60 -5.60
CA VAL A 17 5.66 -30.84 -4.64
C VAL A 17 6.57 -29.86 -5.38
N ILE A 18 7.24 -30.34 -6.43
CA ILE A 18 8.13 -29.50 -7.25
C ILE A 18 7.33 -28.41 -7.97
N GLY A 19 6.13 -28.73 -8.48
CA GLY A 19 5.23 -27.74 -9.09
C GLY A 19 4.80 -26.66 -8.10
N ALA A 20 4.43 -27.04 -6.88
CA ALA A 20 4.06 -26.09 -5.83
C ALA A 20 5.21 -25.15 -5.46
N VAL A 21 6.45 -25.66 -5.36
CA VAL A 21 7.63 -24.85 -5.08
C VAL A 21 7.87 -23.80 -6.18
N ILE A 22 7.74 -24.18 -7.45
CA ILE A 22 7.90 -23.26 -8.58
C ILE A 22 6.86 -22.13 -8.53
N ILE A 23 5.59 -22.46 -8.27
CA ILE A 23 4.52 -21.48 -8.15
C ILE A 23 4.81 -20.51 -7.00
N ILE A 24 5.22 -21.00 -5.83
CA ILE A 24 5.58 -20.16 -4.68
C ILE A 24 6.72 -19.20 -5.03
N LEU A 25 7.77 -19.67 -5.72
CA LEU A 25 8.87 -18.80 -6.13
C LEU A 25 8.41 -17.69 -7.07
N ILE A 26 7.55 -18.00 -8.05
CA ILE A 26 6.98 -16.99 -8.95
C ILE A 26 6.14 -15.96 -8.17
N LEU A 27 5.33 -16.40 -7.21
CA LEU A 27 4.52 -15.51 -6.37
C LEU A 27 5.40 -14.59 -5.51
N VAL A 28 6.47 -15.12 -4.91
CA VAL A 28 7.42 -14.32 -4.11
C VAL A 28 8.10 -13.28 -4.99
N VAL A 29 8.59 -13.65 -6.17
CA VAL A 29 9.21 -12.71 -7.12
C VAL A 29 8.21 -11.65 -7.59
N GLY A 30 6.97 -12.06 -7.90
CA GLY A 30 5.90 -11.14 -8.29
C GLY A 30 5.56 -10.14 -7.18
N ALA A 31 5.45 -10.61 -5.94
CA ALA A 31 5.22 -9.76 -4.78
C ALA A 31 6.36 -8.77 -4.54
N LEU A 32 7.62 -9.24 -4.61
CA LEU A 32 8.80 -8.38 -4.46
C LEU A 32 8.92 -7.35 -5.60
N TYR A 33 8.60 -7.74 -6.83
CA TYR A 33 8.60 -6.82 -7.98
C TYR A 33 7.57 -5.70 -7.80
N PHE A 34 6.33 -6.05 -7.44
CA PHE A 34 5.27 -5.07 -7.22
C PHE A 34 5.56 -4.16 -6.03
N TRP A 35 6.07 -4.71 -4.94
CA TRP A 35 6.42 -3.95 -3.74
C TRP A 35 7.60 -2.99 -3.99
N GLY A 36 8.67 -3.46 -4.67
CA GLY A 36 9.81 -2.63 -5.04
C GLY A 36 9.44 -1.49 -6.00
N ALA A 37 8.58 -1.77 -6.99
CA ALA A 37 8.07 -0.75 -7.91
C ALA A 37 7.24 0.32 -7.19
N LYS A 38 6.41 -0.06 -6.21
CA LYS A 38 5.64 0.89 -5.40
C LYS A 38 6.56 1.80 -4.58
N LEU A 39 7.55 1.22 -3.90
CA LEU A 39 8.48 1.96 -3.05
C LEU A 39 9.31 2.99 -3.84
N ASN A 40 9.71 2.64 -5.06
CA ASN A 40 10.47 3.56 -5.90
C ASN A 40 9.61 4.71 -6.47
N LYS A 41 8.30 4.51 -6.60
CA LYS A 41 7.38 5.55 -7.10
C LYS A 41 7.10 6.62 -6.05
N GLU A 42 7.01 6.24 -4.79
CA GLU A 42 6.88 7.17 -3.65
C GLU A 42 8.18 7.95 -3.38
N ALA A 43 9.34 7.37 -3.71
CA ALA A 43 10.65 8.00 -3.54
C ALA A 43 11.05 8.97 -4.66
N ASN A 44 10.40 8.94 -5.83
CA ASN A 44 10.78 9.73 -7.02
C ASN A 44 9.71 10.76 -7.44
N GLN A 45 8.85 11.21 -6.53
CA GLN A 45 8.00 12.37 -6.83
C GLN A 45 8.90 13.59 -6.99
N THR A 46 8.86 14.21 -8.17
CA THR A 46 9.58 15.47 -8.40
C THR A 46 8.83 16.64 -7.76
N PRO A 47 9.50 17.75 -7.43
CA PRO A 47 8.80 18.97 -7.02
C PRO A 47 7.74 19.41 -8.04
N GLU A 48 8.00 19.20 -9.33
CA GLU A 48 7.06 19.46 -10.41
C GLU A 48 5.81 18.55 -10.34
N ASP A 49 5.96 17.28 -9.97
CA ASP A 49 4.82 16.36 -9.78
C ASP A 49 3.97 16.76 -8.57
N ILE A 50 4.60 17.26 -7.49
CA ILE A 50 3.90 17.75 -6.29
C ILE A 50 3.08 19.00 -6.62
N LEU A 51 3.66 19.96 -7.34
CA LEU A 51 2.97 21.21 -7.73
C LEU A 51 1.79 21.00 -8.67
N ASN A 52 1.83 19.95 -9.50
CA ASN A 52 0.76 19.63 -10.43
C ASN A 52 -0.26 18.62 -9.85
N ALA A 53 -0.04 18.12 -8.63
CA ALA A 53 -0.99 17.25 -7.96
C ALA A 53 -2.17 18.06 -7.43
N GLU A 54 -3.37 17.47 -7.48
CA GLU A 54 -4.55 18.07 -6.88
C GLU A 54 -4.46 17.99 -5.35
N ASP A 55 -4.55 19.14 -4.68
CA ASP A 55 -4.57 19.22 -3.21
C ASP A 55 -5.96 18.89 -2.67
N GLN A 56 -6.17 17.61 -2.38
CA GLN A 56 -7.43 17.10 -1.83
C GLN A 56 -7.72 17.67 -0.45
N THR A 57 -6.70 17.89 0.37
CA THR A 57 -6.86 18.44 1.73
C THR A 57 -7.35 19.88 1.66
N LEU A 58 -6.79 20.69 0.78
CA LEU A 58 -7.25 22.06 0.53
C LEU A 58 -8.71 22.07 0.04
N ASN A 59 -9.06 21.21 -0.93
CA ASN A 59 -10.43 21.13 -1.46
C ASN A 59 -11.45 20.76 -0.38
N GLN A 60 -11.09 19.85 0.52
CA GLN A 60 -11.93 19.46 1.65
C GLN A 60 -12.07 20.61 2.66
N LEU A 61 -10.97 21.27 3.03
CA LEU A 61 -10.97 22.39 3.96
C LEU A 61 -11.72 23.63 3.43
N GLN A 62 -11.76 23.81 2.11
CA GLN A 62 -12.56 24.86 1.46
C GLN A 62 -14.07 24.57 1.48
N THR A 63 -14.47 23.32 1.72
CA THR A 63 -15.87 22.92 1.79
C THR A 63 -16.41 23.16 3.20
N GLN A 64 -16.66 24.44 3.53
CA GLN A 64 -17.32 24.85 4.78
C GLN A 64 -18.60 25.60 4.46
N SER A 65 -19.56 25.55 5.40
CA SER A 65 -20.77 26.35 5.27
C SER A 65 -20.48 27.85 5.45
N THR A 66 -21.37 28.71 4.95
CA THR A 66 -21.33 30.16 5.23
C THR A 66 -22.22 30.55 6.42
N SER A 67 -22.80 29.57 7.11
CA SER A 67 -23.72 29.79 8.20
C SER A 67 -22.97 30.18 9.47
N THR A 68 -23.66 30.92 10.34
CA THR A 68 -23.17 31.26 11.68
C THR A 68 -24.04 30.62 12.78
N GLU A 69 -24.95 29.73 12.39
CA GLU A 69 -25.72 28.94 13.35
C GLU A 69 -24.81 27.91 14.04
N ILE A 70 -25.04 27.71 15.34
CA ILE A 70 -24.20 26.84 16.18
C ILE A 70 -24.16 25.40 15.63
N GLY A 71 -25.30 24.87 15.19
CA GLY A 71 -25.37 23.51 14.66
C GLY A 71 -24.59 23.31 13.35
N ASP A 72 -24.53 24.35 12.51
CA ASP A 72 -23.77 24.30 11.26
C ASP A 72 -22.27 24.38 11.55
N ILE A 73 -21.85 25.21 12.52
CA ILE A 73 -20.46 25.29 12.98
C ILE A 73 -19.99 23.94 13.54
N GLU A 74 -20.80 23.26 14.36
CA GLU A 74 -20.47 21.93 14.87
C GLU A 74 -20.35 20.91 13.73
N THR A 75 -21.19 21.01 12.70
CA THR A 75 -21.12 20.15 11.53
C THR A 75 -19.85 20.39 10.72
N ASP A 76 -19.50 21.65 10.45
CA ASP A 76 -18.28 22.02 9.72
C ASP A 76 -17.01 21.57 10.49
N LEU A 77 -17.00 21.72 11.81
CA LEU A 77 -15.89 21.24 12.64
C LEU A 77 -15.76 19.71 12.61
N ASN A 78 -16.88 18.99 12.65
CA ASN A 78 -16.87 17.52 12.55
C ASN A 78 -16.45 17.02 11.16
N ALA A 79 -16.71 17.82 10.11
CA ALA A 79 -16.30 17.54 8.75
C ALA A 79 -14.82 17.88 8.47
N THR A 80 -14.16 18.59 9.39
CA THR A 80 -12.74 18.94 9.24
C THR A 80 -11.86 17.69 9.41
N ASP A 81 -11.40 17.14 8.29
CA ASP A 81 -10.48 16.00 8.25
C ASP A 81 -9.02 16.46 8.16
N LEU A 82 -8.20 16.09 9.15
CA LEU A 82 -6.77 16.39 9.21
C LEU A 82 -5.89 15.15 9.12
N ASN A 83 -6.46 13.98 8.80
CA ASN A 83 -5.74 12.71 8.78
C ASN A 83 -4.59 12.69 7.76
N ASN A 84 -4.69 13.50 6.70
CA ASN A 84 -3.68 13.57 5.63
C ASN A 84 -2.68 14.72 5.80
N LEU A 85 -2.83 15.58 6.83
CA LEU A 85 -2.01 16.78 6.99
C LEU A 85 -0.51 16.47 7.13
N ASP A 86 -0.15 15.36 7.76
CA ASP A 86 1.25 14.94 7.89
C ASP A 86 1.90 14.64 6.53
N ALA A 87 1.15 14.01 5.61
CA ALA A 87 1.64 13.73 4.27
C ALA A 87 1.82 15.03 3.45
N ASP A 88 0.93 16.00 3.62
CA ASP A 88 1.03 17.30 2.94
C ASP A 88 2.21 18.11 3.45
N LEU A 89 2.46 18.11 4.77
CA LEU A 89 3.65 18.75 5.36
C LEU A 89 4.94 18.13 4.83
N GLN A 90 5.00 16.79 4.67
CA GLN A 90 6.15 16.13 4.05
C GLN A 90 6.34 16.55 2.58
N ASN A 91 5.27 16.81 1.83
CA ASN A 91 5.37 17.29 0.45
C ASN A 91 5.93 18.71 0.39
N ILE A 92 5.53 19.60 1.32
CA ILE A 92 6.09 20.95 1.45
C ILE A 92 7.60 20.88 1.76
N ASP A 93 8.00 20.03 2.70
CA ASP A 93 9.43 19.85 3.02
C ASP A 93 10.24 19.39 1.82
N LYS A 94 9.70 18.47 0.99
CA LYS A 94 10.33 18.01 -0.25
C LYS A 94 10.45 19.14 -1.29
N GLU A 95 9.44 20.00 -1.41
CA GLU A 95 9.48 21.16 -2.31
C GLU A 95 10.54 22.18 -1.87
N LEU A 96 10.60 22.47 -0.57
CA LEU A 96 11.53 23.46 0.00
C LEU A 96 12.99 22.99 0.04
N ALA A 97 13.22 21.67 0.04
CA ALA A 97 14.56 21.08 0.01
C ALA A 97 15.24 21.12 -1.39
N LYS A 98 14.63 21.80 -2.37
CA LYS A 98 15.15 21.96 -3.75
C LYS A 98 16.42 22.79 -3.85
#